data_AF-K1ZLD6-F1
#
_entry.id   AF-K1ZLD6-F1
#
_cell.length_a   1.000
_cell.length_b   1.000
_cell.length_c   1.000
_cell.angle_alpha   90.00
_cell.angle_beta   90.00
_cell.angle_gamma   90.00
#
_symmetry.space_group_name_H-M   'P 1'
#
loop_
_entity.id
_entity.type
_entity.pdbx_description
1 polymer ?
#
loop_
_entity_poly.entity_id
_entity_poly.type
_entity_poly.pdbx_seq_one_letter_code
_entity_poly.pdbx_strand_id
1 'polypeptide(L)'
;WAGFWGGLIAAMLIAAIGGIFLTHHFLSYIALMFLSLITILFSVIGDLGVSLFKRIRDVKDSGNFFPGHGGILDRIDSIAAASVVFVLGITFIPL
;
A
#
# COMPACT_ATOMS: atom_id res chain seq x y z
N TRP A 1 11.19 10.10 -7.05
CA TRP A 1 10.79 9.44 -8.30
C TRP A 1 11.33 8.03 -8.47
N ALA A 2 12.65 7.79 -8.38
CA ALA A 2 13.20 6.42 -8.50
C ALA A 2 12.63 5.43 -7.46
N GLY A 3 12.50 5.86 -6.19
CA GLY A 3 11.92 5.04 -5.14
C GLY A 3 10.44 4.66 -5.38
N PHE A 4 9.65 5.56 -5.98
CA PHE A 4 8.25 5.27 -6.35
C PHE A 4 8.19 4.15 -7.39
N TRP A 5 8.94 4.29 -8.50
CA TRP A 5 8.94 3.28 -9.55
C TRP A 5 9.53 1.94 -9.08
N GLY A 6 10.62 1.98 -8.29
CA GLY A 6 11.20 0.77 -7.71
C GLY A 6 10.23 0.04 -6.79
N GLY A 7 9.54 0.77 -5.90
CA GLY A 7 8.52 0.21 -5.02
C GLY A 7 7.33 -0.36 -5.78
N LEU A 8 6.83 0.35 -6.79
CA LEU A 8 5.73 -0.11 -7.63
C LEU A 8 6.09 -1.40 -8.37
N ILE A 9 7.25 -1.45 -9.02
CA ILE A 9 7.71 -2.64 -9.75
C ILE A 9 7.91 -3.82 -8.79
N ALA A 10 8.59 -3.61 -7.65
CA ALA A 10 8.83 -4.67 -6.68
C ALA A 10 7.53 -5.23 -6.10
N ALA A 11 6.59 -4.36 -5.73
CA ALA A 11 5.29 -4.79 -5.20
C ALA A 11 4.45 -5.51 -6.27
N MET A 12 4.47 -5.05 -7.52
CA MET A 12 3.79 -5.74 -8.63
C MET A 12 4.41 -7.11 -8.93
N LEU A 13 5.73 -7.26 -8.79
CA LEU A 13 6.40 -8.57 -8.93
C LEU A 13 5.98 -9.53 -7.80
N ILE A 14 5.92 -9.05 -6.56
CA ILE A 14 5.44 -9.86 -5.43
C ILE A 14 3.98 -10.27 -5.65
N ALA A 15 3.12 -9.36 -6.11
CA ALA A 15 1.73 -9.65 -6.44
C ALA A 15 1.61 -10.69 -7.56
N ALA A 16 2.43 -10.58 -8.61
CA ALA A 16 2.46 -11.54 -9.71
C ALA A 16 2.86 -12.94 -9.21
N ILE A 17 3.94 -13.04 -8.43
CA ILE A 17 4.39 -14.32 -7.87
C ILE A 17 3.33 -14.90 -6.94
N GLY A 18 2.78 -14.09 -6.03
CA GLY A 18 1.72 -14.52 -5.11
C GLY A 18 0.45 -14.96 -5.84
N GLY A 19 0.06 -14.24 -6.89
CA GLY A 19 -1.12 -14.55 -7.70
C GLY A 19 -1.05 -15.94 -8.36
N ILE A 20 0.15 -16.40 -8.76
CA ILE A 20 0.34 -17.74 -9.32
C ILE A 20 -0.04 -18.83 -8.31
N PHE A 21 0.21 -18.61 -7.01
CA PHE A 21 -0.09 -19.58 -5.95
C PHE A 21 -1.49 -19.40 -5.35
N LEU A 22 -2.02 -18.18 -5.36
CA LEU A 22 -3.28 -17.83 -4.70
C LEU A 22 -4.50 -17.94 -5.61
N THR A 23 -4.32 -17.92 -6.94
CA THR A 23 -5.45 -17.94 -7.88
C THR A 23 -5.48 -19.19 -8.74
N HIS A 24 -6.66 -19.77 -8.94
CA HIS A 24 -6.85 -20.98 -9.75
C HIS A 24 -7.25 -20.67 -11.20
N HIS A 25 -7.72 -19.45 -11.46
CA HIS A 25 -8.23 -19.03 -12.75
C HIS A 25 -7.49 -17.80 -13.27
N PHE A 26 -7.25 -17.77 -14.59
CA PHE A 26 -6.56 -16.66 -15.26
C PHE A 26 -7.26 -15.30 -15.07
N LEU A 27 -8.59 -15.30 -15.05
CA LEU A 27 -9.35 -14.07 -14.82
C LEU A 27 -9.16 -13.54 -13.39
N SER A 28 -9.14 -14.42 -12.39
CA SER A 28 -8.85 -14.07 -11.00
C SER A 28 -7.43 -13.54 -10.83
N TYR A 29 -6.45 -14.13 -11.53
CA TYR A 29 -5.07 -13.64 -11.56
C TYR A 29 -4.99 -12.20 -12.09
N ILE A 30 -5.63 -11.93 -13.23
CA ILE A 30 -5.67 -10.57 -13.81
C ILE A 30 -6.37 -9.59 -12.86
N ALA A 31 -7.51 -9.98 -12.30
CA ALA A 31 -8.25 -9.14 -11.36
C ALA A 31 -7.40 -8.81 -10.12
N LEU A 32 -6.65 -9.79 -9.59
CA LEU A 32 -5.73 -9.60 -8.48
C LEU A 32 -4.60 -8.64 -8.84
N MET A 33 -4.02 -8.75 -10.04
CA MET A 33 -2.99 -7.82 -10.52
C MET A 33 -3.50 -6.37 -10.62
N PHE A 34 -4.71 -6.18 -11.15
CA PHE A 34 -5.34 -4.86 -11.17
C PHE A 34 -5.63 -4.33 -9.78
N LEU A 35 -6.15 -5.17 -8.88
CA LEU A 35 -6.40 -4.79 -7.49
C LEU A 35 -5.10 -4.39 -6.77
N SER A 36 -4.02 -5.16 -6.96
CA SER A 36 -2.71 -4.85 -6.40
C SER A 36 -2.18 -3.52 -6.89
N LEU A 37 -2.32 -3.22 -8.18
CA LEU A 37 -1.92 -1.92 -8.74
C LEU A 37 -2.66 -0.76 -8.06
N ILE A 38 -3.98 -0.85 -7.95
CA ILE A 38 -4.80 0.19 -7.29
C ILE A 38 -4.42 0.30 -5.80
N THR A 39 -4.23 -0.84 -5.13
CA THR A 39 -3.80 -0.90 -3.71
C THR A 39 -2.47 -0.19 -3.49
N ILE A 40 -1.47 -0.40 -4.36
CA ILE A 40 -0.17 0.27 -4.30
C ILE A 40 -0.31 1.78 -4.48
N LEU A 41 -1.15 2.24 -5.41
CA LEU A 41 -1.39 3.67 -5.61
C LEU A 41 -2.02 4.31 -4.37
N PHE A 42 -2.99 3.64 -3.75
CA PHE A 42 -3.60 4.12 -2.50
C PHE A 42 -2.64 4.09 -1.32
N SER A 43 -1.71 3.13 -1.26
CA SER A 43 -0.63 3.11 -0.28
C SER A 43 0.19 4.40 -0.35
N VAL A 44 0.56 4.84 -1.56
CA VAL A 44 1.32 6.08 -1.77
C VAL A 44 0.49 7.30 -1.38
N ILE A 45 -0.81 7.31 -1.71
CA ILE A 45 -1.72 8.39 -1.30
C ILE A 45 -1.80 8.50 0.23
N GLY A 46 -1.85 7.37 0.94
CA GLY A 46 -1.87 7.34 2.41
C GLY A 46 -0.64 7.99 3.04
N ASP A 47 0.56 7.58 2.60
CA ASP A 47 1.85 8.15 3.03
C ASP A 47 1.92 9.67 2.76
N LEU A 48 1.55 10.09 1.56
CA LEU A 48 1.57 11.50 1.16
C LEU A 48 0.53 12.31 1.95
N GLY A 49 -0.64 11.73 2.22
CA GLY A 49 -1.69 12.37 3.01
C GLY A 49 -1.23 12.68 4.43
N VAL A 50 -0.64 11.70 5.12
CA VAL A 50 -0.09 11.92 6.47
C VAL A 50 1.10 12.87 6.43
N SER A 51 1.97 12.74 5.43
CA SER A 51 3.08 13.69 5.21
C SER A 51 2.59 15.12 5.02
N LEU A 52 1.50 15.35 4.29
CA LEU A 52 0.87 16.66 4.15
C LEU A 52 0.35 17.19 5.48
N PHE A 53 -0.38 16.38 6.26
CA PHE A 53 -0.86 16.79 7.58
C PHE A 53 0.27 17.20 8.52
N LYS A 54 1.41 16.49 8.48
CA LYS A 54 2.60 16.85 9.26
C LYS A 54 3.14 18.23 8.87
N ARG A 55 3.16 18.57 7.56
CA ARG A 55 3.56 19.91 7.08
C ARG A 55 2.61 21.01 7.50
N ILE A 56 1.30 20.75 7.49
CA ILE A 56 0.29 21.73 7.95
C ILE A 56 0.48 22.04 9.45
N ARG A 57 0.92 21.05 10.24
CA ARG A 57 1.16 21.19 11.68
C ARG A 57 2.59 21.61 12.04
N ASP A 58 3.44 21.86 11.05
CA ASP A 58 4.87 22.17 11.20
C ASP A 58 5.64 21.14 12.06
N VAL A 59 5.24 19.87 11.96
CA VAL A 59 5.91 18.74 12.60
C VAL A 59 6.55 17.83 11.56
N LYS A 60 7.60 17.12 11.95
CA LYS A 60 8.28 16.15 11.08
C LYS A 60 7.75 14.73 11.27
N ASP A 61 7.57 14.34 12.52
CA ASP A 61 7.12 13.02 12.94
C ASP A 61 5.75 13.14 13.59
N SER A 62 4.92 12.11 13.40
CA SER A 62 3.56 12.07 13.97
C SER A 62 3.53 11.89 15.49
N GLY A 63 4.66 11.53 16.09
CA GLY A 63 4.84 11.35 17.53
C GLY A 63 6.21 10.73 17.85
N ASN A 64 6.41 10.37 19.12
CA ASN A 64 7.67 9.79 19.63
C ASN A 64 7.48 8.39 20.23
N PHE A 65 6.51 7.63 19.70
CA PHE A 65 6.15 6.32 20.25
C PHE A 65 7.31 5.32 20.17
N PHE A 66 8.08 5.36 19.08
CA PHE A 66 9.31 4.57 18.94
C PHE A 66 10.54 5.46 19.14
N PRO A 67 11.34 5.24 20.20
CA PRO A 67 12.52 6.05 20.47
C PRO A 67 13.45 6.11 19.25
N GLY A 68 13.67 7.32 18.71
CA GLY A 68 14.52 7.54 17.53
C GLY A 68 13.93 7.14 16.18
N HIS A 69 12.68 6.67 16.11
CA HIS A 69 12.09 6.06 14.91
C HIS A 69 10.77 6.70 14.47
N GLY A 70 10.35 7.78 15.12
CA GLY A 70 9.14 8.54 14.79
C GLY A 70 7.88 7.99 15.46
N GLY A 71 6.72 8.36 14.91
CA GLY A 71 5.43 8.02 15.48
C GLY A 71 4.85 6.74 14.90
N ILE A 72 3.81 6.22 15.57
CA ILE A 72 3.09 5.02 15.12
C ILE A 72 2.42 5.28 13.77
N LEU A 73 1.92 6.50 13.54
CA LEU A 73 1.17 6.86 12.34
C LEU A 73 2.06 6.82 11.08
N ASP A 74 3.33 7.20 11.21
CA ASP A 74 4.34 7.12 10.13
C ASP A 74 4.66 5.68 9.69
N ARG A 75 4.18 4.67 10.44
CA ARG A 75 4.36 3.25 10.13
C ARG A 75 3.12 2.60 9.53
N ILE A 76 1.96 3.21 9.74
CA ILE A 76 0.67 2.62 9.35
C ILE A 76 -0.07 3.45 8.30
N ASP A 77 0.39 4.64 7.95
CA ASP A 77 -0.27 5.53 6.99
C ASP A 77 -0.54 4.87 5.63
N SER A 78 0.49 4.25 5.08
CA SER A 78 0.48 3.53 3.81
C SER A 78 -0.44 2.32 3.86
N ILE A 79 -0.30 1.48 4.91
CA ILE A 79 -1.06 0.24 5.04
C ILE A 79 -2.53 0.51 5.37
N ALA A 80 -2.84 1.61 6.08
CA ALA A 80 -4.21 2.01 6.38
C ALA A 80 -4.99 2.31 5.10
N ALA A 81 -4.41 3.10 4.18
CA ALA A 81 -5.06 3.39 2.91
C ALA A 81 -5.11 2.16 1.98
N ALA A 82 -4.02 1.40 1.91
CA ALA A 82 -3.92 0.21 1.08
C ALA A 82 -4.90 -0.91 1.52
N SER A 83 -4.99 -1.18 2.82
CA SER A 83 -5.80 -2.27 3.36
C SER A 83 -7.29 -2.11 3.07
N VAL A 84 -7.83 -0.89 3.17
CA VAL A 84 -9.24 -0.62 2.84
C VAL A 84 -9.54 -1.00 1.40
N VAL A 85 -8.70 -0.56 0.46
CA VAL A 85 -8.86 -0.87 -0.97
C VAL A 85 -8.72 -2.37 -1.23
N PHE A 86 -7.68 -2.99 -0.67
CA PHE A 86 -7.40 -4.40 -0.90
C PHE A 86 -8.51 -5.30 -0.35
N VAL A 87 -8.92 -5.08 0.91
CA VAL A 87 -9.96 -5.89 1.58
C VAL A 87 -11.30 -5.74 0.87
N LEU A 88 -11.67 -4.53 0.43
CA LEU A 88 -12.89 -4.34 -0.34
C LEU A 88 -12.82 -4.98 -1.72
N GLY A 89 -11.67 -4.91 -2.40
CA GLY A 89 -11.54 -5.48 -3.74
C GLY A 89 -11.48 -7.00 -3.75
N ILE A 90 -10.76 -7.59 -2.80
CA ILE A 90 -10.52 -9.04 -2.78
C ILE A 90 -11.80 -9.83 -2.53
N THR A 91 -12.80 -9.26 -1.86
CA THR A 91 -14.10 -9.92 -1.65
C THR A 91 -14.87 -10.18 -2.95
N PHE A 92 -14.50 -9.52 -4.05
CA PHE A 92 -15.12 -9.73 -5.37
C PHE A 92 -14.34 -10.72 -6.24
N ILE A 93 -13.14 -11.16 -5.82
CA ILE A 93 -12.27 -12.02 -6.61
C ILE A 93 -12.28 -13.43 -6.00
N PRO A 94 -12.79 -14.44 -6.70
CA PRO A 94 -12.65 -15.82 -6.26
C PRO A 94 -11.19 -16.26 -6.47
N LEU A 95 -10.51 -16.60 -5.38
CA LEU A 95 -9.15 -17.15 -5.37
C LEU A 95 -9.14 -18.60 -5.86
#